data_AF-A0A9W5VS23-F1
#
_entry.id   AF-A0A9W5VS23-F1
#
_cell.length_a   1.000
_cell.length_b   1.000
_cell.length_c   1.000
_cell.angle_alpha   90.00
_cell.angle_beta   90.00
_cell.angle_gamma   90.00
#
_symmetry.space_group_name_H-M   'P 1'
#
loop_
_entity.id
_entity.type
_entity.pdbx_description
1 polymer ?
#
loop_
_entity_poly.entity_id
_entity_poly.type
_entity_poly.pdbx_seq_one_letter_code
_entity_poly.pdbx_strand_id
1 'polypeptide(L)'
;MKRLLVIGLMYTMFFLIGNIHLHADERTNVKEITSLEEPTWIFQAGISKGKYHDRQDLGFILKRNTPLKVRQTNPNFKDKLTLRLLSNDSKNEKSIQVGNEWVTIQGDTPLVPFIDTPYGEEHAVLEYQLGNESATKPLPIYKQQGSVSQFFSTWDQFDGEYALIQGESFQLFVPKKDKELVRSLKDFQSLDELIAYYEDIFAMYDSIIGLDGSTVENKKSQNRYFLKADISGAGGAYYGANWTANSTDSTKMWLDKLSWGTLHEIAHGYQAGFDNQGIFTGEVSNNLFGVQYQYSKYGKKADQVGWLFNFGKKEQVERNLYNALMKENKNYDDLDLRQKLILLTMAKQKAGDGAFAKMYQGYRKLASNAAFKKGDHSLPDLMNQYYSKNGQVDFTPVFERWGFKLNHKQIEMNRAKGYPAITSLSYIVPESQLAKARALVDPDIPINSNFEIVTNQQIASLGLKGNLHIHLNTNEIDTLKDQL
;
A
#
# COMPACT_ATOMS: atom_id res chain seq x y z
N MET A 1 -89.63 -49.73 -29.37
CA MET A 1 -89.04 -48.64 -28.59
C MET A 1 -88.58 -47.54 -29.55
N LYS A 2 -89.04 -46.33 -29.27
CA LYS A 2 -88.80 -44.96 -29.81
C LYS A 2 -87.77 -44.72 -30.94
N ARG A 3 -88.25 -43.91 -31.90
CA ARG A 3 -87.56 -43.13 -32.95
C ARG A 3 -86.41 -42.26 -32.42
N LEU A 4 -85.40 -41.95 -33.25
CA LEU A 4 -85.08 -40.57 -33.64
C LEU A 4 -84.08 -40.50 -34.81
N LEU A 5 -84.45 -39.69 -35.78
CA LEU A 5 -83.67 -39.11 -36.87
C LEU A 5 -82.99 -37.83 -36.33
N VAL A 6 -81.98 -37.29 -37.03
CA VAL A 6 -81.68 -35.84 -37.25
C VAL A 6 -80.20 -35.45 -37.04
N ILE A 7 -79.57 -35.15 -38.20
CA ILE A 7 -78.83 -33.93 -38.61
C ILE A 7 -77.63 -33.47 -37.74
N GLY A 8 -76.49 -33.34 -38.43
CA GLY A 8 -75.26 -32.77 -37.90
C GLY A 8 -75.26 -31.24 -37.79
N LEU A 9 -74.37 -30.75 -36.94
CA LEU A 9 -73.96 -29.35 -36.91
C LEU A 9 -72.44 -29.29 -36.60
N MET A 10 -71.70 -28.68 -37.52
CA MET A 10 -70.33 -28.20 -37.33
C MET A 10 -70.30 -27.20 -36.18
N TYR A 11 -69.39 -27.39 -35.22
CA TYR A 11 -68.94 -26.33 -34.32
C TYR A 11 -67.50 -25.96 -34.64
N THR A 12 -67.34 -24.79 -35.23
CA THR A 12 -66.09 -24.05 -35.38
C THR A 12 -65.60 -23.60 -34.00
N MET A 13 -64.44 -24.09 -33.57
CA MET A 13 -63.74 -23.56 -32.40
C MET A 13 -63.04 -22.25 -32.80
N PHE A 14 -63.51 -21.13 -32.25
CA PHE A 14 -62.80 -19.84 -32.30
C PHE A 14 -61.57 -19.91 -31.39
N PHE A 15 -60.37 -19.81 -31.99
CA PHE A 15 -59.15 -19.46 -31.27
C PHE A 15 -59.21 -17.97 -30.91
N LEU A 16 -59.47 -17.66 -29.63
CA LEU A 16 -59.16 -16.35 -29.06
C LEU A 16 -57.69 -16.34 -28.65
N ILE A 17 -56.85 -15.81 -29.53
CA ILE A 17 -55.47 -15.42 -29.21
C ILE A 17 -55.58 -14.15 -28.36
N GLY A 18 -55.67 -14.33 -27.04
CA GLY A 18 -55.42 -13.27 -26.09
C GLY A 18 -53.92 -12.98 -26.07
N ASN A 19 -53.54 -11.78 -26.51
CA ASN A 19 -52.21 -11.21 -26.29
C ASN A 19 -51.99 -11.03 -24.78
N ILE A 20 -51.55 -12.08 -24.10
CA ILE A 20 -50.95 -11.96 -22.78
C ILE A 20 -49.55 -11.41 -23.03
N HIS A 21 -49.42 -10.08 -22.96
CA HIS A 21 -48.13 -9.47 -22.63
C HIS A 21 -47.79 -9.92 -21.22
N LEU A 22 -47.12 -11.07 -21.10
CA LEU A 22 -46.34 -11.42 -19.93
C LEU A 22 -45.23 -10.36 -19.86
N HIS A 23 -45.47 -9.29 -19.10
CA HIS A 23 -44.37 -8.55 -18.51
C HIS A 23 -43.56 -9.57 -17.73
N ALA A 24 -42.37 -9.92 -18.23
CA ALA A 24 -41.40 -10.63 -17.43
C ALA A 24 -41.09 -9.72 -16.24
N ASP A 25 -41.60 -10.07 -15.05
CA ASP A 25 -41.27 -9.36 -13.82
C ASP A 25 -39.74 -9.29 -13.71
N GLU A 26 -39.19 -8.07 -13.65
CA GLU A 26 -37.76 -7.86 -13.46
C GLU A 26 -37.36 -8.52 -12.12
N ARG A 27 -36.69 -9.68 -12.19
CA ARG A 27 -36.30 -10.45 -11.01
C ARG A 27 -35.45 -9.57 -10.09
N THR A 28 -35.97 -9.32 -8.90
CA THR A 28 -35.26 -8.57 -7.86
C THR A 28 -34.33 -9.52 -7.11
N ASN A 29 -33.04 -9.20 -7.12
CA ASN A 29 -32.02 -9.91 -6.38
C ASN A 29 -31.69 -9.13 -5.12
N VAL A 30 -31.29 -9.83 -4.06
CA VAL A 30 -30.96 -9.25 -2.76
C VAL A 30 -29.56 -9.68 -2.38
N LYS A 31 -28.74 -8.75 -1.92
CA LYS A 31 -27.41 -9.01 -1.38
C LYS A 31 -27.18 -8.21 -0.11
N GLU A 32 -26.76 -8.88 0.95
CA GLU A 32 -26.21 -8.21 2.12
C GLU A 32 -24.83 -7.63 1.79
N ILE A 33 -24.61 -6.38 2.21
CA ILE A 33 -23.36 -5.66 2.09
C ILE A 33 -22.83 -5.45 3.50
N THR A 34 -21.78 -6.20 3.84
CA THR A 34 -21.16 -6.12 5.17
C THR A 34 -20.46 -4.79 5.35
N SER A 35 -20.37 -4.34 6.59
CA SER A 35 -19.65 -3.12 6.99
C SER A 35 -18.39 -3.49 7.74
N LEU A 36 -17.39 -2.62 7.69
CA LEU A 36 -16.14 -2.76 8.45
C LEU A 36 -16.06 -1.74 9.59
N GLU A 37 -15.33 -2.08 10.65
CA GLU A 37 -14.89 -1.07 11.61
C GLU A 37 -14.02 -0.04 10.88
N GLU A 38 -14.32 1.25 11.02
CA GLU A 38 -13.44 2.28 10.49
C GLU A 38 -12.14 2.28 11.30
N PRO A 39 -10.96 2.05 10.68
CA PRO A 39 -9.69 2.06 11.38
C PRO A 39 -9.21 3.50 11.64
N THR A 40 -10.00 4.25 12.42
CA THR A 40 -9.78 5.67 12.72
C THR A 40 -8.39 5.93 13.29
N TRP A 41 -7.84 4.99 14.06
CA TRP A 41 -6.49 5.06 14.60
C TRP A 41 -5.37 5.06 13.56
N ILE A 42 -5.59 4.43 12.40
CA ILE A 42 -4.66 4.49 11.25
C ILE A 42 -4.90 5.79 10.49
N PHE A 43 -6.16 6.12 10.21
CA PHE A 43 -6.52 7.27 9.37
C PHE A 43 -6.20 8.63 10.00
N GLN A 44 -6.38 8.78 11.32
CA GLN A 44 -6.04 10.00 12.05
C GLN A 44 -4.53 10.28 12.03
N ALA A 45 -3.71 9.22 11.98
CA ALA A 45 -2.27 9.33 11.81
C ALA A 45 -1.84 9.62 10.37
N GLY A 46 -2.79 9.92 9.46
CA GLY A 46 -2.51 10.21 8.06
C GLY A 46 -2.07 8.99 7.24
N ILE A 47 -2.20 7.78 7.78
CA ILE A 47 -1.91 6.53 7.07
C ILE A 47 -3.17 6.13 6.30
N SER A 48 -3.07 5.96 4.98
CA SER A 48 -4.24 5.72 4.12
C SER A 48 -4.44 4.25 3.76
N LYS A 49 -3.63 3.33 4.26
CA LYS A 49 -3.62 1.88 3.96
C LYS A 49 -5.01 1.32 3.63
N GLY A 50 -5.25 1.02 2.35
CA GLY A 50 -6.51 0.46 1.85
C GLY A 50 -7.77 1.28 2.15
N LYS A 51 -7.67 2.57 2.50
CA LYS A 51 -8.81 3.45 2.73
C LYS A 51 -9.65 3.54 1.46
N TYR A 52 -10.94 3.20 1.55
CA TYR A 52 -11.89 3.13 0.41
C TYR A 52 -11.52 2.17 -0.72
N HIS A 53 -10.60 1.23 -0.49
CA HIS A 53 -10.25 0.21 -1.47
C HIS A 53 -11.18 -1.00 -1.39
N ASP A 54 -11.50 -1.44 -0.16
CA ASP A 54 -12.31 -2.63 0.08
C ASP A 54 -13.67 -2.54 -0.61
N ARG A 55 -14.06 -3.61 -1.31
CA ARG A 55 -15.33 -3.66 -2.00
C ARG A 55 -15.91 -5.06 -2.13
N GLN A 56 -17.22 -5.09 -2.30
CA GLN A 56 -18.02 -6.30 -2.47
C GLN A 56 -18.54 -6.36 -3.90
N ASP A 57 -18.08 -7.35 -4.67
CA ASP A 57 -18.53 -7.59 -6.05
C ASP A 57 -19.98 -8.07 -6.08
N LEU A 58 -20.76 -7.84 -7.14
CA LEU A 58 -22.08 -8.48 -7.28
C LEU A 58 -22.01 -9.86 -7.99
N GLY A 59 -20.82 -10.36 -8.31
CA GLY A 59 -20.61 -11.70 -8.88
C GLY A 59 -20.83 -11.84 -10.40
N PHE A 60 -21.03 -10.75 -11.13
CA PHE A 60 -21.27 -10.78 -12.57
C PHE A 60 -20.61 -9.61 -13.31
N ILE A 61 -20.47 -9.76 -14.62
CA ILE A 61 -20.02 -8.75 -15.57
C ILE A 61 -21.27 -8.25 -16.30
N LEU A 62 -21.54 -6.94 -16.24
CA LEU A 62 -22.56 -6.30 -17.05
C LEU A 62 -22.09 -6.20 -18.50
N LYS A 63 -22.94 -6.60 -19.43
CA LYS A 63 -22.71 -6.29 -20.85
C LYS A 63 -22.89 -4.79 -21.08
N ARG A 64 -22.30 -4.30 -22.19
CA ARG A 64 -22.48 -2.92 -22.67
C ARG A 64 -23.96 -2.55 -22.71
N ASN A 65 -24.28 -1.34 -22.27
CA ASN A 65 -25.62 -0.74 -22.29
C ASN A 65 -26.68 -1.53 -21.52
N THR A 66 -26.29 -2.42 -20.61
CA THR A 66 -27.22 -3.08 -19.69
C THR A 66 -27.55 -2.13 -18.52
N PRO A 67 -28.82 -1.75 -18.32
CA PRO A 67 -29.23 -1.02 -17.12
C PRO A 67 -29.21 -1.93 -15.90
N LEU A 68 -28.55 -1.45 -14.85
CA LEU A 68 -28.57 -2.03 -13.50
C LEU A 68 -29.35 -1.06 -12.60
N LYS A 69 -30.54 -1.47 -12.16
CA LYS A 69 -31.32 -0.74 -11.16
C LYS A 69 -30.93 -1.24 -9.77
N VAL A 70 -30.73 -0.33 -8.82
CA VAL A 70 -30.35 -0.67 -7.44
C VAL A 70 -31.06 0.22 -6.43
N ARG A 71 -31.26 -0.30 -5.23
CA ARG A 71 -31.61 0.46 -4.02
C ARG A 71 -31.07 -0.24 -2.77
N GLN A 72 -30.94 0.51 -1.71
CA GLN A 72 -30.62 0.01 -0.38
C GLN A 72 -31.93 -0.11 0.43
N THR A 73 -32.16 -1.21 1.14
CA THR A 73 -33.46 -1.47 1.80
C THR A 73 -33.39 -1.71 3.30
N ASN A 74 -32.20 -1.84 3.92
CA ASN A 74 -32.10 -1.96 5.37
C ASN A 74 -32.42 -0.59 6.02
N PRO A 75 -33.52 -0.46 6.78
CA PRO A 75 -33.88 0.81 7.41
C PRO A 75 -32.91 1.27 8.50
N ASN A 76 -32.08 0.38 9.05
CA ASN A 76 -31.12 0.72 10.11
C ASN A 76 -29.84 1.36 9.57
N PHE A 77 -29.47 1.04 8.32
CA PHE A 77 -28.34 1.66 7.65
C PHE A 77 -28.73 3.06 7.17
N LYS A 78 -28.06 4.10 7.69
CA LYS A 78 -28.44 5.51 7.45
C LYS A 78 -27.63 6.20 6.35
N ASP A 79 -26.48 5.64 5.99
CA ASP A 79 -25.62 6.18 4.94
C ASP A 79 -26.08 5.76 3.55
N LYS A 80 -25.43 6.30 2.52
CA LYS A 80 -25.59 5.84 1.14
C LYS A 80 -24.45 4.91 0.77
N LEU A 81 -24.77 3.87 0.00
CA LEU A 81 -23.75 3.02 -0.61
C LEU A 81 -23.18 3.71 -1.85
N THR A 82 -21.91 3.45 -2.15
CA THR A 82 -21.33 3.81 -3.46
C THR A 82 -21.24 2.57 -4.32
N LEU A 83 -22.06 2.52 -5.38
CA LEU A 83 -21.95 1.50 -6.43
C LEU A 83 -20.98 1.99 -7.50
N ARG A 84 -20.02 1.15 -7.88
CA ARG A 84 -19.06 1.39 -8.95
C ARG A 84 -19.16 0.34 -10.03
N LEU A 85 -19.15 0.77 -11.28
CA LEU A 85 -18.99 -0.09 -12.44
C LEU A 85 -17.53 0.05 -12.93
N LEU A 86 -16.74 -1.01 -12.76
CA LEU A 86 -15.28 -0.99 -12.96
C LEU A 86 -14.81 -1.78 -14.18
N SER A 87 -13.67 -1.38 -14.72
CA SER A 87 -12.93 -2.01 -15.82
C SER A 87 -11.42 -1.95 -15.55
N ASN A 88 -10.57 -2.30 -16.52
CA ASN A 88 -9.15 -2.01 -16.49
C ASN A 88 -8.79 -0.62 -17.08
N ASP A 89 -9.74 0.30 -17.21
CA ASP A 89 -9.53 1.67 -17.68
C ASP A 89 -10.47 2.65 -16.98
N SER A 90 -9.93 3.48 -16.09
CA SER A 90 -10.69 4.42 -15.26
C SER A 90 -11.54 5.40 -16.05
N LYS A 91 -11.21 5.69 -17.32
CA LYS A 91 -12.01 6.57 -18.20
C LYS A 91 -13.41 6.04 -18.50
N ASN A 92 -13.59 4.72 -18.49
CA ASN A 92 -14.86 4.08 -18.88
C ASN A 92 -15.71 3.71 -17.67
N GLU A 93 -15.19 3.92 -16.47
CA GLU A 93 -15.85 3.54 -15.21
C GLU A 93 -16.93 4.55 -14.82
N LYS A 94 -17.92 4.07 -14.08
CA LYS A 94 -19.05 4.88 -13.60
C LYS A 94 -19.27 4.62 -12.11
N SER A 95 -19.86 5.59 -11.42
CA SER A 95 -20.30 5.39 -10.04
C SER A 95 -21.59 6.15 -9.76
N ILE A 96 -22.36 5.66 -8.78
CA ILE A 96 -23.59 6.29 -8.32
C ILE A 96 -23.78 6.05 -6.82
N GLN A 97 -24.40 7.01 -6.14
CA GLN A 97 -24.83 6.86 -4.76
C GLN A 97 -26.17 6.14 -4.70
N VAL A 98 -26.28 5.14 -3.83
CA VAL A 98 -27.46 4.28 -3.69
C VAL A 98 -28.06 4.47 -2.30
N GLY A 99 -29.27 5.03 -2.25
CA GLY A 99 -30.09 5.16 -1.04
C GLY A 99 -31.32 4.26 -1.11
N ASN A 100 -32.39 4.66 -0.41
CA ASN A 100 -33.65 3.92 -0.36
C ASN A 100 -34.48 3.92 -1.66
N GLU A 101 -34.27 4.92 -2.52
CA GLU A 101 -34.92 5.02 -3.83
C GLU A 101 -34.19 4.23 -4.91
N TRP A 102 -34.95 3.71 -5.89
CA TRP A 102 -34.39 3.07 -7.06
C TRP A 102 -33.59 4.05 -7.91
N VAL A 103 -32.33 3.71 -8.19
CA VAL A 103 -31.47 4.43 -9.12
C VAL A 103 -30.94 3.46 -10.19
N THR A 104 -30.66 3.99 -11.39
CA THR A 104 -30.19 3.19 -12.53
C THR A 104 -28.79 3.64 -12.95
N ILE A 105 -27.91 2.69 -13.22
CA ILE A 105 -26.58 2.94 -13.79
C ILE A 105 -26.32 1.98 -14.96
N GLN A 106 -25.55 2.45 -15.94
CA GLN A 106 -25.08 1.63 -17.07
C GLN A 106 -23.78 2.22 -17.62
N GLY A 107 -23.06 1.44 -18.42
CA GLY A 107 -21.89 1.88 -19.16
C GLY A 107 -21.92 1.39 -20.60
N ASP A 108 -21.09 2.01 -21.44
CA ASP A 108 -20.94 1.72 -22.87
C ASP A 108 -19.86 0.65 -23.15
N THR A 109 -19.31 0.04 -22.11
CA THR A 109 -18.37 -1.09 -22.19
C THR A 109 -18.76 -2.16 -21.18
N PRO A 110 -18.28 -3.40 -21.30
CA PRO A 110 -18.46 -4.38 -20.23
C PRO A 110 -17.80 -3.91 -18.92
N LEU A 111 -18.57 -3.94 -17.83
CA LEU A 111 -18.16 -3.44 -16.52
C LEU A 111 -18.58 -4.39 -15.41
N VAL A 112 -17.83 -4.40 -14.32
CA VAL A 112 -18.14 -5.21 -13.14
C VAL A 112 -18.68 -4.31 -12.02
N PRO A 113 -19.91 -4.54 -11.53
CA PRO A 113 -20.46 -3.82 -10.39
C PRO A 113 -19.83 -4.26 -9.08
N PHE A 114 -19.37 -3.28 -8.32
CA PHE A 114 -18.88 -3.41 -6.95
C PHE A 114 -19.57 -2.39 -6.05
N ILE A 115 -19.80 -2.74 -4.79
CA ILE A 115 -20.19 -1.81 -3.73
C ILE A 115 -18.95 -1.53 -2.90
N ASP A 116 -18.58 -0.25 -2.75
CA ASP A 116 -17.55 0.15 -1.78
C ASP A 116 -18.02 -0.30 -0.39
N THR A 117 -17.17 -1.02 0.33
CA THR A 117 -17.53 -1.56 1.64
C THR A 117 -17.71 -0.40 2.62
N PRO A 118 -18.92 -0.22 3.20
CA PRO A 118 -19.18 0.86 4.14
C PRO A 118 -18.44 0.65 5.45
N TYR A 119 -18.22 1.74 6.19
CA TYR A 119 -17.78 1.67 7.58
C TYR A 119 -18.97 1.80 8.53
N GLY A 120 -18.94 1.09 9.65
CA GLY A 120 -19.97 1.17 10.70
C GLY A 120 -20.40 -0.19 11.22
N GLU A 121 -21.29 -0.18 12.21
CA GLU A 121 -21.80 -1.40 12.85
C GLU A 121 -22.97 -2.02 12.08
N GLU A 122 -23.75 -1.20 11.36
CA GLU A 122 -24.92 -1.65 10.60
C GLU A 122 -24.52 -2.10 9.20
N HIS A 123 -24.97 -3.29 8.79
CA HIS A 123 -24.81 -3.79 7.41
C HIS A 123 -25.90 -3.22 6.50
N ALA A 124 -25.60 -3.03 5.21
CA ALA A 124 -26.62 -2.63 4.26
C ALA A 124 -27.24 -3.85 3.56
N VAL A 125 -28.45 -3.68 3.03
CA VAL A 125 -29.08 -4.68 2.14
C VAL A 125 -29.29 -3.99 0.81
N LEU A 126 -28.65 -4.52 -0.23
CA LEU A 126 -28.77 -4.05 -1.61
C LEU A 126 -29.80 -4.90 -2.35
N GLU A 127 -30.83 -4.26 -2.90
CA GLU A 127 -31.66 -4.85 -3.93
C GLU A 127 -31.20 -4.39 -5.30
N TYR A 128 -31.23 -5.30 -6.27
CA TYR A 128 -30.88 -4.97 -7.65
C TYR A 128 -31.67 -5.75 -8.70
N GLN A 129 -31.94 -5.10 -9.83
CA GLN A 129 -32.68 -5.64 -10.97
C GLN A 129 -31.85 -5.45 -12.24
N LEU A 130 -31.88 -6.47 -13.10
CA LEU A 130 -31.24 -6.50 -14.40
C LEU A 130 -32.32 -6.44 -15.48
N GLY A 131 -32.05 -5.72 -16.57
CA GLY A 131 -33.02 -5.56 -17.67
C GLY A 131 -33.42 -6.86 -18.39
N ASN A 132 -32.61 -7.93 -18.32
CA ASN A 132 -32.96 -9.31 -18.68
C ASN A 132 -31.85 -10.31 -18.23
N GLU A 133 -32.12 -11.62 -18.24
CA GLU A 133 -31.15 -12.66 -17.82
C GLU A 133 -29.93 -12.78 -18.76
N SER A 134 -30.07 -12.42 -20.03
CA SER A 134 -28.96 -12.41 -21.00
C SER A 134 -28.05 -11.19 -20.86
N ALA A 135 -28.31 -10.30 -19.91
CA ALA A 135 -27.65 -9.00 -19.79
C ALA A 135 -26.29 -9.07 -19.06
N THR A 136 -25.94 -10.23 -18.51
CA THR A 136 -24.74 -10.46 -17.71
C THR A 136 -23.96 -11.70 -18.12
N LYS A 137 -22.69 -11.76 -17.72
CA LYS A 137 -21.88 -12.98 -17.66
C LYS A 137 -21.47 -13.22 -16.20
N PRO A 138 -21.31 -14.46 -15.72
CA PRO A 138 -20.74 -14.68 -14.39
C PRO A 138 -19.31 -14.12 -14.32
N LEU A 139 -18.95 -13.53 -13.17
CA LEU A 139 -17.58 -13.12 -12.87
C LEU A 139 -16.83 -14.34 -12.31
N PRO A 140 -15.76 -14.82 -12.96
CA PRO A 140 -14.89 -15.82 -12.36
C PRO A 140 -14.21 -15.23 -11.12
N ILE A 141 -14.39 -15.86 -9.97
CA ILE A 141 -13.82 -15.43 -8.70
C ILE A 141 -13.02 -16.59 -8.11
N TYR A 142 -11.75 -16.35 -7.87
CA TYR A 142 -10.89 -17.26 -7.12
C TYR A 142 -10.68 -16.72 -5.71
N LYS A 143 -11.00 -17.55 -4.71
CA LYS A 143 -10.66 -17.32 -3.30
C LYS A 143 -9.64 -18.36 -2.88
N GLN A 144 -8.87 -18.06 -1.84
CA GLN A 144 -7.91 -19.00 -1.27
C GLN A 144 -8.53 -20.38 -1.03
N GLN A 145 -7.81 -21.45 -1.41
CA GLN A 145 -8.27 -22.85 -1.39
C GLN A 145 -9.50 -23.13 -2.28
N GLY A 146 -9.84 -22.22 -3.19
CA GLY A 146 -10.91 -22.39 -4.16
C GLY A 146 -10.56 -23.37 -5.27
N SER A 147 -11.57 -23.79 -6.03
CA SER A 147 -11.38 -24.68 -7.18
C SER A 147 -10.81 -23.92 -8.38
N VAL A 148 -9.51 -24.10 -8.64
CA VAL A 148 -8.82 -23.55 -9.82
C VAL A 148 -9.50 -23.99 -11.12
N SER A 149 -9.92 -25.26 -11.20
CA SER A 149 -10.63 -25.81 -12.35
C SER A 149 -11.95 -25.08 -12.60
N GLN A 150 -12.74 -24.84 -11.54
CA GLN A 150 -14.02 -24.14 -11.67
C GLN A 150 -13.84 -22.65 -12.01
N PHE A 151 -12.80 -22.02 -11.48
CA PHE A 151 -12.44 -20.65 -11.82
C PHE A 151 -12.17 -20.50 -13.33
N PHE A 152 -11.27 -21.32 -13.88
CA PHE A 152 -10.96 -21.25 -15.31
C PHE A 152 -12.07 -21.77 -16.20
N SER A 153 -12.80 -22.82 -15.81
CA SER A 153 -13.93 -23.32 -16.59
C SER A 153 -15.04 -22.27 -16.71
N THR A 154 -15.33 -21.53 -15.64
CA THR A 154 -16.26 -20.39 -15.70
C THR A 154 -15.74 -19.31 -16.65
N TRP A 155 -14.46 -18.96 -16.57
CA TRP A 155 -13.88 -17.93 -17.43
C TRP A 155 -13.92 -18.33 -18.91
N ASP A 156 -13.58 -19.59 -19.22
CA ASP A 156 -13.56 -20.12 -20.58
C ASP A 156 -14.96 -20.30 -21.16
N GLN A 157 -15.90 -20.84 -20.39
CA GLN A 157 -17.26 -21.11 -20.85
C GLN A 157 -18.03 -19.83 -21.19
N PHE A 158 -17.91 -18.80 -20.36
CA PHE A 158 -18.70 -17.57 -20.50
C PHE A 158 -17.95 -16.45 -21.23
N ASP A 159 -16.68 -16.68 -21.57
CA ASP A 159 -15.81 -15.73 -22.26
C ASP A 159 -15.82 -14.34 -21.59
N GLY A 160 -15.68 -14.32 -20.26
CA GLY A 160 -15.77 -13.12 -19.43
C GLY A 160 -14.61 -12.13 -19.67
N GLU A 161 -14.92 -10.83 -19.61
CA GLU A 161 -13.97 -9.74 -19.83
C GLU A 161 -13.01 -9.53 -18.65
N TYR A 162 -13.39 -10.00 -17.46
CA TYR A 162 -12.61 -9.85 -16.24
C TYR A 162 -12.73 -11.07 -15.34
N ALA A 163 -11.83 -11.17 -14.39
CA ALA A 163 -11.92 -12.07 -13.23
C ALA A 163 -11.42 -11.37 -11.97
N LEU A 164 -11.66 -12.01 -10.83
CA LEU A 164 -11.26 -11.51 -9.52
C LEU A 164 -10.51 -12.58 -8.75
N ILE A 165 -9.36 -12.22 -8.18
CA ILE A 165 -8.62 -13.05 -7.21
C ILE A 165 -8.72 -12.34 -5.86
N GLN A 166 -9.15 -13.03 -4.81
CA GLN A 166 -9.38 -12.44 -3.50
C GLN A 166 -8.52 -13.12 -2.43
N GLY A 167 -7.72 -12.30 -1.74
CA GLY A 167 -7.07 -12.64 -0.47
C GLY A 167 -7.79 -11.98 0.71
N GLU A 168 -7.21 -12.13 1.90
CA GLU A 168 -7.71 -11.51 3.13
C GLU A 168 -7.40 -10.01 3.16
N SER A 169 -6.23 -9.60 2.63
CA SER A 169 -5.76 -8.21 2.65
C SER A 169 -5.87 -7.51 1.29
N PHE A 170 -6.32 -8.20 0.23
CA PHE A 170 -6.43 -7.60 -1.10
C PHE A 170 -7.46 -8.28 -2.02
N GLN A 171 -7.78 -7.57 -3.10
CA GLN A 171 -8.49 -8.08 -4.26
C GLN A 171 -7.71 -7.67 -5.51
N LEU A 172 -7.42 -8.60 -6.41
CA LEU A 172 -6.79 -8.35 -7.70
C LEU A 172 -7.81 -8.52 -8.82
N PHE A 173 -8.11 -7.43 -9.52
CA PHE A 173 -9.05 -7.36 -10.62
C PHE A 173 -8.33 -7.50 -11.96
N VAL A 174 -8.55 -8.64 -12.63
CA VAL A 174 -7.75 -9.10 -13.77
C VAL A 174 -8.52 -8.97 -15.08
N PRO A 175 -8.01 -8.26 -16.10
CA PRO A 175 -8.62 -8.24 -17.42
C PRO A 175 -8.36 -9.56 -18.17
N LYS A 176 -9.29 -9.92 -19.07
CA LYS A 176 -9.22 -11.12 -19.93
C LYS A 176 -7.90 -11.28 -20.67
N LYS A 177 -7.25 -10.18 -21.05
CA LYS A 177 -5.94 -10.18 -21.72
C LYS A 177 -4.89 -10.96 -20.92
N ASP A 178 -4.98 -10.96 -19.60
CA ASP A 178 -4.04 -11.64 -18.71
C ASP A 178 -4.51 -13.03 -18.27
N LYS A 179 -5.60 -13.55 -18.82
CA LYS A 179 -6.13 -14.87 -18.44
C LYS A 179 -5.07 -15.97 -18.53
N GLU A 180 -4.27 -15.97 -19.60
CA GLU A 180 -3.21 -16.98 -19.76
C GLU A 180 -2.00 -16.71 -18.85
N LEU A 181 -1.71 -15.44 -18.49
CA LEU A 181 -0.69 -15.13 -17.49
C LEU A 181 -1.10 -15.66 -16.11
N VAL A 182 -2.39 -15.56 -15.76
CA VAL A 182 -2.94 -16.11 -14.53
C VAL A 182 -3.01 -17.64 -14.57
N ARG A 183 -3.29 -18.23 -15.74
CA ARG A 183 -3.29 -19.70 -15.91
C ARG A 183 -1.88 -20.29 -15.84
N SER A 184 -0.87 -19.54 -16.27
CA SER A 184 0.53 -19.97 -16.31
C SER A 184 1.41 -18.95 -15.59
N LEU A 185 1.20 -18.82 -14.29
CA LEU A 185 1.99 -17.95 -13.43
C LEU A 185 3.47 -18.35 -13.51
N LYS A 186 4.32 -17.38 -13.91
CA LYS A 186 5.74 -17.63 -14.09
C LYS A 186 6.48 -17.81 -12.77
N ASP A 187 6.14 -16.99 -11.78
CA ASP A 187 6.89 -16.89 -10.52
C ASP A 187 6.19 -17.59 -9.34
N PHE A 188 5.02 -18.21 -9.58
CA PHE A 188 4.19 -18.85 -8.57
C PHE A 188 3.68 -20.20 -9.10
N GLN A 189 3.64 -21.20 -8.23
CA GLN A 189 3.17 -22.56 -8.55
C GLN A 189 1.64 -22.65 -8.58
N SER A 190 0.94 -21.73 -7.92
CA SER A 190 -0.52 -21.72 -7.85
C SER A 190 -1.08 -20.32 -7.53
N LEU A 191 -2.39 -20.15 -7.70
CA LEU A 191 -3.10 -18.95 -7.26
C LEU A 191 -3.07 -18.78 -5.73
N ASP A 192 -3.04 -19.89 -4.98
CA ASP A 192 -2.86 -19.85 -3.52
C ASP A 192 -1.48 -19.32 -3.14
N GLU A 193 -0.41 -19.69 -3.87
CA GLU A 193 0.92 -19.13 -3.61
C GLU A 193 0.96 -17.62 -3.93
N LEU A 194 0.29 -17.18 -5.00
CA LEU A 194 0.14 -15.76 -5.32
C LEU A 194 -0.57 -15.01 -4.18
N ILE A 195 -1.68 -15.54 -3.66
CA ILE A 195 -2.39 -14.94 -2.51
C ILE A 195 -1.48 -14.89 -1.29
N ALA A 196 -0.85 -16.01 -0.91
CA ALA A 196 0.04 -16.08 0.24
C ALA A 196 1.23 -15.11 0.12
N TYR A 197 1.74 -14.89 -1.09
CA TYR A 197 2.78 -13.90 -1.35
C TYR A 197 2.34 -12.47 -1.04
N TYR A 198 1.12 -12.08 -1.44
CA TYR A 198 0.57 -10.77 -1.09
C TYR A 198 0.32 -10.64 0.41
N GLU A 199 -0.23 -11.67 1.05
CA GLU A 199 -0.44 -11.66 2.51
C GLU A 199 0.89 -11.50 3.27
N ASP A 200 1.99 -12.10 2.77
CA ASP A 200 3.33 -11.89 3.33
C ASP A 200 3.86 -10.46 3.14
N ILE A 201 3.56 -9.78 2.02
CA ILE A 201 3.87 -8.35 1.84
C ILE A 201 3.12 -7.51 2.87
N PHE A 202 1.80 -7.67 2.97
CA PHE A 202 0.98 -6.89 3.89
C PHE A 202 1.36 -7.17 5.35
N ALA A 203 1.60 -8.42 5.72
CA ALA A 203 2.06 -8.78 7.06
C ALA A 203 3.41 -8.15 7.40
N MET A 204 4.37 -8.13 6.45
CA MET A 204 5.65 -7.46 6.68
C MET A 204 5.47 -5.96 6.83
N TYR A 205 4.70 -5.31 5.97
CA TYR A 205 4.51 -3.86 6.03
C TYR A 205 3.76 -3.43 7.30
N ASP A 206 2.75 -4.18 7.72
CA ASP A 206 2.08 -4.02 9.02
C ASP A 206 3.07 -4.11 10.19
N SER A 207 3.99 -5.09 10.14
CA SER A 207 5.03 -5.26 11.14
C SER A 207 6.02 -4.08 11.18
N ILE A 208 6.42 -3.57 10.00
CA ILE A 208 7.34 -2.41 9.88
C ILE A 208 6.78 -1.19 10.61
N ILE A 209 5.47 -0.94 10.54
CA ILE A 209 4.81 0.18 11.22
C ILE A 209 4.26 -0.18 12.61
N GLY A 210 4.55 -1.38 13.12
CA GLY A 210 4.19 -1.82 14.47
C GLY A 210 2.69 -2.01 14.70
N LEU A 211 1.95 -2.56 13.72
CA LEU A 211 0.56 -3.00 13.90
C LEU A 211 0.51 -4.39 14.56
N ASP A 212 0.86 -4.44 15.84
CA ASP A 212 1.01 -5.66 16.65
C ASP A 212 -0.16 -5.95 17.59
N GLY A 213 -1.18 -5.08 17.63
CA GLY A 213 -2.33 -5.21 18.53
C GLY A 213 -2.04 -4.91 20.01
N SER A 214 -0.86 -4.35 20.33
CA SER A 214 -0.46 -4.01 21.71
C SER A 214 -1.37 -2.96 22.37
N THR A 215 -1.94 -2.06 21.57
CA THR A 215 -2.97 -1.08 21.97
C THR A 215 -4.03 -0.99 20.87
N VAL A 216 -5.14 -0.30 21.15
CA VAL A 216 -6.21 -0.07 20.16
C VAL A 216 -5.64 0.60 18.91
N GLU A 217 -4.73 1.56 19.07
CA GLU A 217 -4.10 2.30 17.97
C GLU A 217 -3.07 1.48 17.17
N ASN A 218 -2.74 0.28 17.62
CA ASN A 218 -1.79 -0.61 16.96
C ASN A 218 -2.46 -1.87 16.40
N LYS A 219 -3.80 -1.91 16.34
CA LYS A 219 -4.52 -2.99 15.67
C LYS A 219 -4.41 -2.89 14.15
N LYS A 220 -4.42 -4.04 13.48
CA LYS A 220 -4.54 -4.11 12.02
C LYS A 220 -5.93 -3.67 11.55
N SER A 221 -6.01 -3.01 10.40
CA SER A 221 -7.28 -2.75 9.71
C SER A 221 -7.76 -3.98 8.96
N GLN A 222 -9.08 -4.15 8.83
CA GLN A 222 -9.69 -5.19 7.98
C GLN A 222 -9.78 -4.79 6.49
N ASN A 223 -9.44 -3.56 6.14
CA ASN A 223 -9.52 -3.08 4.76
C ASN A 223 -8.62 -3.87 3.81
N ARG A 224 -9.21 -4.36 2.71
CA ARG A 224 -8.45 -4.88 1.57
C ARG A 224 -7.97 -3.77 0.64
N TYR A 225 -6.82 -3.97 0.03
CA TYR A 225 -6.39 -3.23 -1.15
C TYR A 225 -7.17 -3.70 -2.39
N PHE A 226 -7.45 -2.79 -3.33
CA PHE A 226 -8.00 -3.14 -4.64
C PHE A 226 -6.93 -2.89 -5.69
N LEU A 227 -6.37 -3.97 -6.23
CA LEU A 227 -5.29 -3.95 -7.21
C LEU A 227 -5.88 -4.17 -8.61
N LYS A 228 -5.50 -3.34 -9.58
CA LYS A 228 -5.99 -3.45 -10.96
C LYS A 228 -5.00 -2.91 -11.98
N ALA A 229 -5.29 -3.14 -13.26
CA ALA A 229 -4.70 -2.35 -14.34
C ALA A 229 -5.56 -1.11 -14.61
N ASP A 230 -4.94 -0.02 -15.07
CA ASP A 230 -5.62 1.20 -15.49
C ASP A 230 -4.96 1.81 -16.72
N ILE A 231 -5.52 1.59 -17.91
CA ILE A 231 -4.98 2.08 -19.18
C ILE A 231 -4.74 3.59 -19.17
N SER A 232 -5.61 4.33 -18.49
CA SER A 232 -5.55 5.79 -18.41
C SER A 232 -4.94 6.30 -17.10
N GLY A 233 -4.27 5.42 -16.36
CA GLY A 233 -3.62 5.72 -15.10
C GLY A 233 -2.50 6.74 -15.20
N ALA A 234 -2.19 7.38 -14.07
CA ALA A 234 -1.06 8.31 -13.96
C ALA A 234 0.27 7.55 -13.82
N GLY A 235 1.37 8.11 -14.34
CA GLY A 235 2.70 7.52 -14.19
C GLY A 235 2.82 6.11 -14.76
N GLY A 236 3.75 5.31 -14.22
CA GLY A 236 3.86 3.88 -14.56
C GLY A 236 2.92 2.99 -13.73
N ALA A 237 2.66 3.40 -12.49
CA ALA A 237 1.66 2.89 -11.59
C ALA A 237 1.35 3.98 -10.55
N TYR A 238 0.32 3.77 -9.74
CA TYR A 238 -0.06 4.68 -8.68
C TYR A 238 -0.87 3.99 -7.57
N TYR A 239 -0.67 4.47 -6.36
CA TYR A 239 -1.57 4.29 -5.23
C TYR A 239 -2.58 5.44 -5.19
N GLY A 240 -3.85 5.13 -5.45
CA GLY A 240 -4.94 6.10 -5.47
C GLY A 240 -5.86 5.99 -4.27
N ALA A 241 -6.78 6.96 -4.15
CA ALA A 241 -7.76 7.00 -3.06
C ALA A 241 -8.72 5.80 -3.07
N ASN A 242 -9.03 5.24 -4.23
CA ASN A 242 -10.02 4.17 -4.35
C ASN A 242 -9.40 2.82 -4.78
N TRP A 243 -8.18 2.78 -5.28
CA TRP A 243 -7.50 1.55 -5.70
C TRP A 243 -6.01 1.83 -5.92
N THR A 244 -5.24 0.76 -6.03
CA THR A 244 -3.86 0.79 -6.52
C THR A 244 -3.83 0.21 -7.91
N ALA A 245 -3.26 0.93 -8.87
CA ALA A 245 -3.25 0.49 -10.26
C ALA A 245 -1.92 0.67 -10.96
N ASN A 246 -1.62 -0.22 -11.89
CA ASN A 246 -0.53 -0.03 -12.84
C ASN A 246 -1.08 0.55 -14.14
N SER A 247 -0.38 1.51 -14.72
CA SER A 247 -0.92 2.39 -15.76
C SER A 247 -0.79 1.78 -17.16
N THR A 248 -1.33 0.58 -17.33
CA THR A 248 -1.32 -0.20 -18.58
C THR A 248 -2.64 -0.96 -18.74
N ASP A 249 -2.78 -1.72 -19.84
CA ASP A 249 -3.93 -2.60 -20.07
C ASP A 249 -3.82 -3.98 -19.41
N SER A 250 -2.75 -4.23 -18.66
CA SER A 250 -2.39 -5.56 -18.14
C SER A 250 -1.98 -5.48 -16.68
N THR A 251 -2.45 -6.44 -15.88
CA THR A 251 -2.11 -6.68 -14.48
C THR A 251 -0.77 -7.38 -14.28
N LYS A 252 0.05 -7.57 -15.33
CA LYS A 252 1.32 -8.29 -15.26
C LYS A 252 2.21 -7.86 -14.09
N MET A 253 2.27 -6.55 -13.78
CA MET A 253 3.04 -6.03 -12.65
C MET A 253 2.69 -6.73 -11.33
N TRP A 254 1.40 -7.02 -11.12
CA TRP A 254 0.86 -7.69 -9.94
C TRP A 254 1.09 -9.21 -9.95
N LEU A 255 1.43 -9.79 -11.11
CA LEU A 255 1.68 -11.23 -11.29
C LEU A 255 3.18 -11.57 -11.27
N ASP A 256 4.06 -10.57 -11.29
CA ASP A 256 5.51 -10.74 -11.21
C ASP A 256 5.98 -10.65 -9.75
N LYS A 257 6.71 -11.67 -9.29
CA LYS A 257 7.24 -11.72 -7.93
C LYS A 257 8.33 -10.67 -7.76
N LEU A 258 8.30 -9.95 -6.65
CA LEU A 258 9.29 -8.92 -6.28
C LEU A 258 9.39 -7.76 -7.28
N SER A 259 8.34 -7.55 -8.10
CA SER A 259 8.14 -6.35 -8.90
C SER A 259 8.28 -5.09 -8.03
N TRP A 260 9.22 -4.21 -8.39
CA TRP A 260 9.43 -2.98 -7.65
C TRP A 260 8.17 -2.11 -7.63
N GLY A 261 7.46 -2.01 -8.76
CA GLY A 261 6.21 -1.26 -8.84
C GLY A 261 5.18 -1.78 -7.83
N THR A 262 5.03 -3.12 -7.71
CA THR A 262 4.10 -3.70 -6.73
C THR A 262 4.45 -3.32 -5.30
N LEU A 263 5.72 -3.48 -4.91
CA LEU A 263 6.20 -3.17 -3.57
C LEU A 263 6.08 -1.67 -3.25
N HIS A 264 6.41 -0.83 -4.23
CA HIS A 264 6.41 0.63 -4.15
C HIS A 264 5.00 1.19 -4.00
N GLU A 265 4.06 0.77 -4.85
CA GLU A 265 2.69 1.29 -4.83
C GLU A 265 1.90 0.81 -3.60
N ILE A 266 2.11 -0.42 -3.14
CA ILE A 266 1.50 -0.87 -1.88
C ILE A 266 2.00 -0.02 -0.71
N ALA A 267 3.30 0.31 -0.71
CA ALA A 267 3.95 1.04 0.37
C ALA A 267 3.48 2.50 0.50
N HIS A 268 2.98 3.12 -0.58
CA HIS A 268 2.40 4.47 -0.48
C HIS A 268 1.25 4.54 0.53
N GLY A 269 0.43 3.49 0.65
CA GLY A 269 -0.61 3.45 1.66
C GLY A 269 -0.11 3.40 3.11
N TYR A 270 1.19 3.14 3.33
CA TYR A 270 1.80 3.08 4.66
C TYR A 270 2.50 4.39 5.07
N GLN A 271 2.60 5.36 4.17
CA GLN A 271 3.09 6.70 4.51
C GLN A 271 2.17 7.32 5.56
N ALA A 272 2.75 8.05 6.52
CA ALA A 272 2.03 8.65 7.64
C ALA A 272 1.99 10.17 7.54
N GLY A 273 1.25 10.83 8.42
CA GLY A 273 1.11 12.28 8.43
C GLY A 273 2.40 13.06 8.68
N PHE A 274 3.47 12.41 9.18
CA PHE A 274 4.80 13.01 9.30
C PHE A 274 5.59 13.00 7.99
N ASP A 275 5.14 12.27 6.96
CA ASP A 275 5.77 12.31 5.65
C ASP A 275 5.65 13.73 5.05
N ASN A 276 6.72 14.14 4.36
CA ASN A 276 6.93 15.51 3.90
C ASN A 276 6.87 16.59 5.02
N GLN A 277 7.00 16.22 6.31
CA GLN A 277 7.13 17.19 7.40
C GLN A 277 8.61 17.37 7.77
N GLY A 278 9.15 18.56 7.51
CA GLY A 278 10.53 18.94 7.83
C GLY A 278 11.56 18.60 6.75
N ILE A 279 11.36 17.49 6.02
CA ILE A 279 12.16 17.09 4.84
C ILE A 279 11.24 16.50 3.77
N PHE A 280 11.67 16.53 2.50
CA PHE A 280 10.93 15.89 1.41
C PHE A 280 11.05 14.37 1.46
N THR A 281 9.91 13.65 1.48
CA THR A 281 9.86 12.18 1.46
C THR A 281 8.93 11.58 0.39
N GLY A 282 8.30 12.41 -0.45
CA GLY A 282 7.53 11.93 -1.60
C GLY A 282 8.40 11.03 -2.49
N GLU A 283 7.92 9.84 -2.84
CA GLU A 283 8.70 8.84 -3.60
C GLU A 283 10.00 8.37 -2.92
N VAL A 284 10.17 8.61 -1.60
CA VAL A 284 11.36 8.19 -0.84
C VAL A 284 11.00 7.31 0.34
N SER A 285 10.17 7.77 1.29
CA SER A 285 9.96 7.03 2.55
C SER A 285 9.20 5.72 2.36
N ASN A 286 8.23 5.67 1.44
CA ASN A 286 7.53 4.44 1.06
C ASN A 286 8.51 3.38 0.54
N ASN A 287 9.62 3.78 -0.08
CA ASN A 287 10.62 2.84 -0.58
C ASN A 287 11.39 2.10 0.50
N LEU A 288 11.38 2.57 1.76
CA LEU A 288 11.98 1.82 2.89
C LEU A 288 11.33 0.45 3.05
N PHE A 289 10.03 0.35 2.78
CA PHE A 289 9.25 -0.89 2.86
C PHE A 289 9.66 -1.87 1.76
N GLY A 290 9.68 -1.41 0.51
CA GLY A 290 10.06 -2.23 -0.64
C GLY A 290 11.53 -2.69 -0.56
N VAL A 291 12.43 -1.81 -0.11
CA VAL A 291 13.83 -2.16 0.14
C VAL A 291 13.93 -3.25 1.20
N GLN A 292 13.29 -3.06 2.35
CA GLN A 292 13.31 -4.07 3.41
C GLN A 292 12.76 -5.41 2.93
N TYR A 293 11.67 -5.40 2.17
CA TYR A 293 11.11 -6.62 1.60
C TYR A 293 12.09 -7.32 0.64
N GLN A 294 12.69 -6.59 -0.30
CA GLN A 294 13.68 -7.14 -1.24
C GLN A 294 14.89 -7.75 -0.51
N TYR A 295 15.44 -7.07 0.50
CA TYR A 295 16.56 -7.62 1.28
C TYR A 295 16.13 -8.82 2.14
N SER A 296 14.89 -8.86 2.64
CA SER A 296 14.40 -10.02 3.39
C SER A 296 14.29 -11.28 2.52
N LYS A 297 14.01 -11.13 1.22
CA LYS A 297 13.84 -12.25 0.28
C LYS A 297 15.13 -12.60 -0.47
N TYR A 298 15.93 -11.62 -0.84
CA TYR A 298 17.16 -11.84 -1.62
C TYR A 298 18.45 -11.86 -0.77
N GLY A 299 18.40 -11.44 0.50
CA GLY A 299 19.60 -11.17 1.28
C GLY A 299 20.51 -10.18 0.55
N LYS A 300 21.82 -10.40 0.60
CA LYS A 300 22.82 -9.54 -0.08
C LYS A 300 22.68 -9.50 -1.60
N LYS A 301 22.03 -10.48 -2.23
CA LYS A 301 21.76 -10.44 -3.68
C LYS A 301 20.91 -9.22 -4.07
N ALA A 302 20.16 -8.63 -3.14
CA ALA A 302 19.44 -7.38 -3.36
C ALA A 302 20.35 -6.22 -3.82
N ASP A 303 21.65 -6.22 -3.51
CA ASP A 303 22.58 -5.23 -4.07
C ASP A 303 22.66 -5.30 -5.60
N GLN A 304 22.48 -6.50 -6.17
CA GLN A 304 22.63 -6.80 -7.59
C GLN A 304 21.31 -6.71 -8.36
N VAL A 305 20.19 -7.06 -7.71
CA VAL A 305 18.88 -7.16 -8.38
C VAL A 305 17.83 -6.19 -7.83
N GLY A 306 18.09 -5.59 -6.67
CA GLY A 306 17.16 -4.69 -6.00
C GLY A 306 17.25 -3.26 -6.50
N TRP A 307 16.24 -2.47 -6.14
CA TRP A 307 16.10 -1.10 -6.65
C TRP A 307 17.03 -0.09 -5.96
N LEU A 308 17.34 -0.31 -4.67
CA LEU A 308 18.15 0.61 -3.84
C LEU A 308 19.47 0.99 -4.52
N PHE A 309 20.15 0.01 -5.12
CA PHE A 309 21.41 0.21 -5.82
C PHE A 309 21.28 0.10 -7.34
N ASN A 310 20.10 0.47 -7.86
CA ASN A 310 19.81 0.59 -9.29
C ASN A 310 20.16 -0.68 -10.07
N PHE A 311 19.65 -1.83 -9.61
CA PHE A 311 19.78 -3.12 -10.27
C PHE A 311 21.26 -3.49 -10.55
N GLY A 312 22.09 -3.44 -9.50
CA GLY A 312 23.50 -3.86 -9.58
C GLY A 312 24.50 -2.77 -9.95
N LYS A 313 24.09 -1.49 -9.91
CA LYS A 313 24.96 -0.35 -10.18
C LYS A 313 25.43 0.33 -8.89
N LYS A 314 25.68 -0.46 -7.85
CA LYS A 314 26.01 0.01 -6.50
C LYS A 314 27.19 0.97 -6.50
N GLU A 315 28.33 0.62 -7.12
CA GLU A 315 29.49 1.52 -7.06
C GLU A 315 29.21 2.87 -7.72
N GLN A 316 28.40 2.91 -8.79
CA GLN A 316 28.02 4.17 -9.42
C GLN A 316 27.13 5.02 -8.51
N VAL A 317 26.12 4.41 -7.87
CA VAL A 317 25.21 5.11 -6.96
C VAL A 317 25.99 5.67 -5.76
N GLU A 318 26.88 4.87 -5.18
CA GLU A 318 27.69 5.28 -4.04
C GLU A 318 28.70 6.37 -4.39
N ARG A 319 29.37 6.28 -5.54
CA ARG A 319 30.27 7.35 -6.01
C ARG A 319 29.52 8.66 -6.21
N ASN A 320 28.32 8.62 -6.80
CA ASN A 320 27.51 9.81 -7.02
C ASN A 320 27.09 10.45 -5.68
N LEU A 321 26.65 9.63 -4.72
CA LEU A 321 26.28 10.11 -3.38
C LEU A 321 27.50 10.69 -2.64
N TYR A 322 28.66 10.03 -2.74
CA TYR A 322 29.91 10.52 -2.16
C TYR A 322 30.34 11.87 -2.75
N ASN A 323 30.32 12.01 -4.07
CA ASN A 323 30.66 13.27 -4.71
C ASN A 323 29.71 14.40 -4.30
N ALA A 324 28.40 14.15 -4.28
CA ALA A 324 27.41 15.13 -3.86
C ALA A 324 27.66 15.63 -2.43
N LEU A 325 27.77 14.71 -1.47
CA LEU A 325 27.90 15.08 -0.05
C LEU A 325 29.30 15.58 0.33
N MET A 326 30.36 14.94 -0.19
CA MET A 326 31.74 15.20 0.28
C MET A 326 32.52 16.17 -0.60
N LYS A 327 32.19 16.30 -1.89
CA LYS A 327 32.95 17.14 -2.83
C LYS A 327 32.18 18.38 -3.25
N GLU A 328 30.86 18.28 -3.37
CA GLU A 328 29.99 19.38 -3.78
C GLU A 328 29.29 20.09 -2.61
N ASN A 329 29.47 19.59 -1.37
CA ASN A 329 28.87 20.14 -0.15
C ASN A 329 27.34 20.26 -0.24
N LYS A 330 26.69 19.33 -0.95
CA LYS A 330 25.24 19.20 -1.00
C LYS A 330 24.72 18.62 0.30
N ASN A 331 23.45 18.88 0.59
CA ASN A 331 22.73 18.27 1.71
C ASN A 331 21.60 17.37 1.20
N TYR A 332 20.80 16.81 2.11
CA TYR A 332 19.71 15.90 1.77
C TYR A 332 18.76 16.46 0.70
N ASP A 333 18.40 17.73 0.74
CA ASP A 333 17.38 18.30 -0.15
C ASP A 333 17.84 18.30 -1.62
N ASP A 334 19.15 18.47 -1.85
CA ASP A 334 19.79 18.49 -3.17
C ASP A 334 19.92 17.10 -3.82
N LEU A 335 19.69 16.03 -3.06
CA LEU A 335 19.91 14.65 -3.51
C LEU A 335 18.74 14.12 -4.35
N ASP A 336 19.05 13.16 -5.24
CA ASP A 336 18.01 12.39 -5.92
C ASP A 336 17.24 11.46 -4.97
N LEU A 337 16.09 10.93 -5.43
CA LEU A 337 15.21 10.08 -4.60
C LEU A 337 15.92 8.84 -4.04
N ARG A 338 16.82 8.22 -4.82
CA ARG A 338 17.53 7.01 -4.41
C ARG A 338 18.63 7.32 -3.41
N GLN A 339 19.34 8.42 -3.61
CA GLN A 339 20.33 8.95 -2.69
C GLN A 339 19.70 9.31 -1.33
N LYS A 340 18.55 10.00 -1.34
CA LYS A 340 17.73 10.26 -0.14
C LYS A 340 17.35 8.97 0.56
N LEU A 341 16.89 7.97 -0.19
CA LEU A 341 16.51 6.67 0.33
C LEU A 341 17.68 5.93 0.99
N ILE A 342 18.90 5.97 0.41
CA ILE A 342 20.08 5.35 1.01
C ILE A 342 20.30 5.92 2.41
N LEU A 343 20.32 7.25 2.57
CA LEU A 343 20.51 7.88 3.88
C LEU A 343 19.45 7.45 4.89
N LEU A 344 18.16 7.48 4.52
CA LEU A 344 17.08 7.00 5.40
C LEU A 344 17.19 5.51 5.73
N THR A 345 17.65 4.69 4.78
CA THR A 345 17.90 3.25 4.99
C THR A 345 19.01 3.02 6.02
N MET A 346 20.12 3.78 5.93
CA MET A 346 21.21 3.69 6.90
C MET A 346 20.77 4.11 8.30
N ALA A 347 19.97 5.18 8.40
CA ALA A 347 19.42 5.65 9.67
C ALA A 347 18.52 4.59 10.31
N LYS A 348 17.57 4.05 9.55
CA LYS A 348 16.66 3.00 10.02
C LYS A 348 17.42 1.73 10.40
N GLN A 349 18.38 1.28 9.60
CA GLN A 349 19.20 0.10 9.90
C GLN A 349 19.98 0.27 11.21
N LYS A 350 20.62 1.44 11.41
CA LYS A 350 21.34 1.73 12.65
C LYS A 350 20.43 1.80 13.87
N ALA A 351 19.23 2.33 13.72
CA ALA A 351 18.24 2.43 14.80
C ALA A 351 17.58 1.08 15.13
N GLY A 352 17.49 0.20 14.14
CA GLY A 352 16.80 -1.08 14.18
C GLY A 352 15.29 -0.95 13.90
N ASP A 353 14.69 -2.02 13.38
CA ASP A 353 13.28 -2.06 13.00
C ASP A 353 12.33 -1.73 14.14
N GLY A 354 12.67 -2.15 15.38
CA GLY A 354 11.89 -1.82 16.56
C GLY A 354 11.82 -0.31 16.85
N ALA A 355 12.85 0.47 16.50
CA ALA A 355 12.80 1.93 16.65
C ALA A 355 11.83 2.56 15.64
N PHE A 356 11.83 2.07 14.41
CA PHE A 356 10.92 2.53 13.36
C PHE A 356 9.46 2.20 13.69
N ALA A 357 9.19 0.97 14.12
CA ALA A 357 7.86 0.56 14.58
C ALA A 357 7.40 1.44 15.76
N LYS A 358 8.24 1.66 16.77
CA LYS A 358 7.92 2.53 17.91
C LYS A 358 7.67 3.99 17.51
N MET A 359 8.35 4.50 16.48
CA MET A 359 8.09 5.84 15.95
C MET A 359 6.68 5.93 15.38
N TYR A 360 6.26 4.95 14.57
CA TYR A 360 4.88 4.88 14.04
C TYR A 360 3.84 4.71 15.16
N GLN A 361 4.06 3.79 16.09
CA GLN A 361 3.17 3.56 17.24
C GLN A 361 3.02 4.83 18.09
N GLY A 362 4.14 5.49 18.37
CA GLY A 362 4.17 6.74 19.11
C GLY A 362 3.45 7.88 18.38
N TYR A 363 3.64 7.99 17.06
CA TYR A 363 2.95 8.98 16.24
C TYR A 363 1.44 8.72 16.17
N ARG A 364 1.00 7.46 15.99
CA ARG A 364 -0.43 7.10 16.04
C ARG A 364 -1.07 7.48 17.37
N LYS A 365 -0.37 7.21 18.49
CA LYS A 365 -0.82 7.62 19.83
C LYS A 365 -0.92 9.13 20.01
N LEU A 366 -0.02 9.90 19.38
CA LEU A 366 -0.12 11.37 19.40
C LEU A 366 -1.31 11.83 18.55
N ALA A 367 -1.48 11.24 17.36
CA ALA A 367 -2.53 11.59 16.41
C ALA A 367 -3.96 11.27 16.87
N SER A 368 -4.13 10.34 17.82
CA SER A 368 -5.43 10.06 18.43
C SER A 368 -5.92 11.14 19.39
N ASN A 369 -5.07 12.12 19.73
CA ASN A 369 -5.45 13.25 20.57
C ASN A 369 -6.08 14.38 19.74
N ALA A 370 -7.23 14.90 20.16
CA ALA A 370 -7.93 15.99 19.47
C ALA A 370 -7.13 17.30 19.35
N ALA A 371 -6.15 17.55 20.23
CA ALA A 371 -5.27 18.72 20.18
C ALA A 371 -4.05 18.52 19.26
N PHE A 372 -3.91 17.36 18.61
CA PHE A 372 -2.78 17.02 17.76
C PHE A 372 -2.62 17.97 16.57
N LYS A 373 -1.37 18.36 16.32
CA LYS A 373 -0.99 19.16 15.15
C LYS A 373 0.15 18.48 14.42
N LYS A 374 -0.11 17.97 13.21
CA LYS A 374 0.90 17.27 12.41
C LYS A 374 2.19 18.08 12.20
N GLY A 375 2.07 19.40 12.06
CA GLY A 375 3.20 20.31 11.79
C GLY A 375 4.18 20.43 12.96
N ASP A 376 3.78 20.05 14.18
CA ASP A 376 4.64 20.07 15.36
C ASP A 376 5.49 18.80 15.50
N HIS A 377 5.33 17.85 14.58
CA HIS A 377 5.93 16.52 14.62
C HIS A 377 6.62 16.19 13.29
N SER A 378 7.73 16.87 13.01
CA SER A 378 8.54 16.63 11.81
C SER A 378 9.15 15.22 11.82
N LEU A 379 9.36 14.63 10.64
CA LEU A 379 10.01 13.32 10.53
C LEU A 379 11.45 13.35 11.11
N PRO A 380 12.30 14.35 10.86
CA PRO A 380 13.62 14.43 11.48
C PRO A 380 13.58 14.42 13.02
N ASP A 381 12.63 15.14 13.62
CA ASP A 381 12.48 15.16 15.08
C ASP A 381 12.03 13.82 15.65
N LEU A 382 11.06 13.19 14.99
CA LEU A 382 10.58 11.85 15.36
C LEU A 382 11.71 10.82 15.22
N MET A 383 12.46 10.84 14.12
CA MET A 383 13.63 9.97 13.96
C MET A 383 14.66 10.24 15.06
N ASN A 384 15.02 11.50 15.34
CA ASN A 384 16.01 11.81 16.36
C ASN A 384 15.56 11.33 17.74
N GLN A 385 14.30 11.53 18.10
CA GLN A 385 13.74 11.07 19.36
C GLN A 385 13.73 9.54 19.47
N TYR A 386 13.06 8.85 18.53
CA TYR A 386 12.81 7.41 18.65
C TYR A 386 14.05 6.59 18.36
N TYR A 387 14.86 6.97 17.38
CA TYR A 387 16.09 6.25 17.05
C TYR A 387 17.13 6.41 18.16
N SER A 388 17.32 7.62 18.67
CA SER A 388 18.29 7.86 19.75
C SER A 388 17.89 7.15 21.04
N LYS A 389 16.61 7.22 21.41
CA LYS A 389 16.10 6.54 22.62
C LYS A 389 16.21 5.02 22.51
N ASN A 390 15.90 4.44 21.34
CA ASN A 390 15.92 2.99 21.17
C ASN A 390 17.34 2.44 21.07
N GLY A 391 18.22 3.11 20.31
CA GLY A 391 19.60 2.69 20.13
C GLY A 391 20.55 3.11 21.25
N GLN A 392 20.11 3.97 22.17
CA GLN A 392 20.95 4.62 23.19
C GLN A 392 22.20 5.28 22.59
N VAL A 393 22.03 5.93 21.44
CA VAL A 393 23.06 6.65 20.67
C VAL A 393 22.50 8.01 20.28
N ASP A 394 23.33 9.00 20.02
CA ASP A 394 22.86 10.33 19.62
C ASP A 394 22.90 10.48 18.09
N PHE A 395 21.73 10.45 17.45
CA PHE A 395 21.56 10.67 16.01
C PHE A 395 21.69 12.13 15.58
N THR A 396 21.75 13.08 16.51
CA THR A 396 21.85 14.52 16.20
C THR A 396 22.98 14.84 15.21
N PRO A 397 24.23 14.38 15.41
CA PRO A 397 25.33 14.79 14.55
C PRO A 397 25.20 14.30 13.11
N VAL A 398 24.63 13.12 12.89
CA VAL A 398 24.44 12.59 11.53
C VAL A 398 23.31 13.32 10.80
N PHE A 399 22.21 13.62 11.49
CA PHE A 399 21.09 14.34 10.91
C PHE A 399 21.41 15.82 10.62
N GLU A 400 22.14 16.50 11.51
CA GLU A 400 22.63 17.86 11.24
C GLU A 400 23.58 17.89 10.04
N ARG A 401 24.45 16.89 9.89
CA ARG A 401 25.33 16.76 8.71
C ARG A 401 24.57 16.54 7.41
N TRP A 402 23.40 15.90 7.46
CA TRP A 402 22.52 15.78 6.29
C TRP A 402 21.70 17.04 6.01
N GLY A 403 21.84 18.09 6.85
CA GLY A 403 21.13 19.35 6.72
C GLY A 403 19.76 19.38 7.42
N PHE A 404 19.44 18.38 8.24
CA PHE A 404 18.15 18.36 8.93
C PHE A 404 18.09 19.43 10.02
N LYS A 405 16.95 20.11 10.09
CA LYS A 405 16.62 21.00 11.21
C LYS A 405 15.96 20.18 12.31
N LEU A 406 16.54 20.22 13.51
CA LEU A 406 16.11 19.42 14.65
C LEU A 406 15.68 20.31 15.82
N ASN A 407 14.76 19.79 16.62
CA ASN A 407 14.32 20.38 17.86
C ASN A 407 15.44 20.38 18.91
N HIS A 408 15.82 21.57 19.37
CA HIS A 408 16.90 21.76 20.34
C HIS A 408 16.71 20.98 21.64
N LYS A 409 15.47 20.85 22.12
CA LYS A 409 15.17 20.11 23.35
C LYS A 409 15.58 18.64 23.25
N GLN A 410 15.34 18.00 22.10
CA GLN A 410 15.71 16.59 21.93
C GLN A 410 17.24 16.43 21.85
N ILE A 411 17.94 17.40 21.27
CA ILE A 411 19.41 17.45 21.23
C ILE A 411 19.98 17.52 22.66
N GLU A 412 19.47 18.45 23.48
CA GLU A 412 19.88 18.58 24.88
C GLU A 412 19.59 17.30 25.67
N MET A 413 18.43 16.67 25.45
CA MET A 413 18.08 15.41 26.09
C MET A 413 19.04 14.27 25.74
N ASN A 414 19.48 14.16 24.48
CA ASN A 414 20.45 13.14 24.07
C ASN A 414 21.79 13.36 24.78
N ARG A 415 22.26 14.61 24.83
CA ARG A 415 23.51 15.01 25.51
C ARG A 415 23.44 14.77 27.02
N ALA A 416 22.36 15.20 27.67
CA ALA A 416 22.15 15.03 29.11
C ALA A 416 22.09 13.55 29.54
N LYS A 417 21.67 12.66 28.64
CA LYS A 417 21.68 11.20 28.87
C LYS A 417 23.04 10.55 28.58
N GLY A 418 24.02 11.30 28.09
CA GLY A 418 25.34 10.79 27.73
C GLY A 418 25.30 9.79 26.58
N TYR A 419 24.32 9.88 25.68
CA TYR A 419 24.27 8.99 24.52
C TYR A 419 25.50 9.22 23.62
N PRO A 420 26.26 8.18 23.27
CA PRO A 420 27.41 8.33 22.38
C PRO A 420 26.97 8.79 21.00
N ALA A 421 27.64 9.83 20.50
CA ALA A 421 27.46 10.33 19.15
C ALA A 421 27.80 9.27 18.09
N ILE A 422 27.03 9.29 17.01
CA ILE A 422 27.25 8.45 15.82
C ILE A 422 27.41 9.33 14.57
N THR A 423 28.06 8.79 13.54
CA THR A 423 28.27 9.48 12.25
C THR A 423 28.38 8.48 11.11
N SER A 424 28.16 8.92 9.88
CA SER A 424 28.43 8.08 8.70
C SER A 424 29.94 7.89 8.47
N LEU A 425 30.35 6.70 8.01
CA LEU A 425 31.75 6.38 7.70
C LEU A 425 32.42 7.41 6.78
N SER A 426 31.78 7.76 5.67
CA SER A 426 32.34 8.70 4.68
C SER A 426 32.71 10.07 5.26
N TYR A 427 32.15 10.47 6.40
CA TYR A 427 32.43 11.76 7.03
C TYR A 427 33.70 11.79 7.89
N ILE A 428 34.25 10.61 8.22
CA ILE A 428 35.37 10.47 9.15
C ILE A 428 36.46 9.53 8.63
N VAL A 429 36.20 8.80 7.54
CA VAL A 429 37.16 7.93 6.87
C VAL A 429 37.50 8.52 5.49
N PRO A 430 38.79 8.72 5.15
CA PRO A 430 39.19 9.14 3.81
C PRO A 430 38.68 8.18 2.72
N GLU A 431 38.34 8.70 1.54
CA GLU A 431 37.80 7.91 0.41
C GLU A 431 38.63 6.63 0.13
N SER A 432 39.96 6.77 0.13
CA SER A 432 40.91 5.68 -0.12
C SER A 432 40.93 4.58 0.96
N GLN A 433 40.37 4.84 2.14
CA GLN A 433 40.29 3.89 3.25
C GLN A 433 38.88 3.34 3.47
N LEU A 434 37.87 3.82 2.73
CA LEU A 434 36.48 3.38 2.92
C LEU A 434 36.32 1.87 2.75
N ALA A 435 36.93 1.26 1.73
CA ALA A 435 36.85 -0.19 1.54
C ALA A 435 37.36 -0.98 2.76
N LYS A 436 38.44 -0.51 3.40
CA LYS A 436 38.98 -1.13 4.62
C LYS A 436 38.06 -0.93 5.82
N ALA A 437 37.48 0.27 5.96
CA ALA A 437 36.51 0.55 7.01
C ALA A 437 35.23 -0.28 6.87
N ARG A 438 34.73 -0.41 5.64
CA ARG A 438 33.56 -1.23 5.30
C ARG A 438 33.76 -2.70 5.62
N ALA A 439 34.96 -3.24 5.41
CA ALA A 439 35.29 -4.61 5.79
C ALA A 439 35.11 -4.91 7.30
N LEU A 440 35.14 -3.88 8.17
CA LEU A 440 34.92 -4.05 9.61
C LEU A 440 33.44 -4.06 10.01
N VAL A 441 32.59 -3.34 9.29
CA VAL A 441 31.19 -3.12 9.70
C VAL A 441 30.18 -3.88 8.86
N ASP A 442 30.52 -4.18 7.60
CA ASP A 442 29.64 -4.86 6.65
C ASP A 442 29.19 -6.27 7.07
N PRO A 443 30.02 -7.10 7.74
CA PRO A 443 29.61 -8.45 8.14
C PRO A 443 28.38 -8.49 9.05
N ASP A 444 28.15 -7.42 9.82
CA ASP A 444 27.10 -7.37 10.84
C ASP A 444 25.78 -6.75 10.34
N ILE A 445 25.71 -6.35 9.07
CA ILE A 445 24.56 -5.60 8.53
C ILE A 445 24.06 -6.13 7.19
N PRO A 446 22.73 -6.17 6.96
CA PRO A 446 22.15 -6.69 5.73
C PRO A 446 22.30 -5.75 4.53
N ILE A 447 22.12 -4.44 4.71
CA ILE A 447 22.30 -3.42 3.68
C ILE A 447 23.60 -2.71 3.99
N ASN A 448 24.50 -2.55 3.01
CA ASN A 448 25.79 -1.93 3.31
C ASN A 448 26.13 -0.78 2.34
N SER A 449 26.65 0.33 2.86
CA SER A 449 27.02 1.51 2.09
C SER A 449 28.19 2.31 2.68
N ASN A 450 28.88 3.10 1.86
CA ASN A 450 29.91 4.05 2.32
C ASN A 450 29.37 5.06 3.36
N PHE A 451 28.05 5.15 3.48
CA PHE A 451 27.34 6.01 4.43
C PHE A 451 26.84 5.28 5.68
N GLU A 452 27.26 4.05 5.93
CA GLU A 452 26.95 3.33 7.17
C GLU A 452 27.20 4.21 8.40
N ILE A 453 26.24 4.17 9.33
CA ILE A 453 26.29 4.98 10.55
C ILE A 453 26.94 4.16 11.65
N VAL A 454 28.06 4.65 12.18
CA VAL A 454 28.93 3.93 13.10
C VAL A 454 29.12 4.70 14.40
N THR A 455 29.46 3.95 15.45
CA THR A 455 30.05 4.49 16.68
C THR A 455 31.57 4.50 16.57
N ASN A 456 32.25 5.31 17.39
CA ASN A 456 33.72 5.29 17.46
C ASN A 456 34.27 3.89 17.82
N GLN A 457 33.56 3.12 18.65
CA GLN A 457 33.99 1.78 19.04
C GLN A 457 34.02 0.81 17.85
N GLN A 458 33.04 0.87 16.95
CA GLN A 458 32.94 -0.02 15.78
C GLN A 458 34.09 0.18 14.77
N ILE A 459 34.73 1.35 14.79
CA ILE A 459 35.81 1.69 13.86
C ILE A 459 37.16 1.91 14.56
N ALA A 460 37.26 1.61 15.86
CA ALA A 460 38.45 1.91 16.66
C ALA A 460 39.72 1.25 16.10
N SER A 461 39.60 0.06 15.52
CA SER A 461 40.72 -0.69 14.93
C SER A 461 41.33 -0.02 13.69
N LEU A 462 40.64 0.96 13.07
CA LEU A 462 41.20 1.76 11.98
C LEU A 462 42.28 2.74 12.47
N GLY A 463 42.36 3.01 13.78
CA GLY A 463 43.36 3.90 14.35
C GLY A 463 43.29 5.32 13.79
N LEU A 464 42.08 5.78 13.41
CA LEU A 464 41.86 7.10 12.85
C LEU A 464 42.25 8.17 13.87
N LYS A 465 42.98 9.18 13.41
CA LYS A 465 43.41 10.32 14.23
C LYS A 465 42.89 11.61 13.62
N GLY A 466 42.53 12.55 14.47
CA GLY A 466 42.10 13.89 14.06
C GLY A 466 42.54 14.92 15.10
N ASN A 467 42.40 16.20 14.74
CA ASN A 467 42.63 17.31 15.64
C ASN A 467 41.29 17.85 16.12
N LEU A 468 41.16 18.08 17.42
CA LEU A 468 39.99 18.73 18.00
C LEU A 468 40.33 20.18 18.32
N HIS A 469 39.62 21.11 17.71
CA HIS A 469 39.68 22.54 18.04
C HIS A 469 38.42 22.91 18.81
N ILE A 470 38.56 23.19 20.11
CA ILE A 470 37.46 23.62 20.97
C ILE A 470 37.51 25.14 21.07
N HIS A 471 36.44 25.80 20.64
CA HIS A 471 36.25 27.23 20.88
C HIS A 471 35.22 27.41 22.00
N LEU A 472 35.70 27.78 23.19
CA LEU A 472 34.85 28.07 24.33
C LEU A 472 34.42 29.54 24.27
N ASN A 473 33.14 29.78 24.01
CA ASN A 473 32.58 31.13 24.08
C ASN A 473 32.18 31.43 25.53
N THR A 474 33.16 31.76 26.35
CA THR A 474 32.96 32.12 27.77
C THR A 474 33.87 33.29 28.14
N ASN A 475 33.35 34.21 28.96
CA ASN A 475 34.13 35.27 29.59
C ASN A 475 34.74 34.79 30.93
N GLU A 476 34.43 33.58 31.36
CA GLU A 476 34.76 33.02 32.68
C GLU A 476 35.64 31.77 32.54
N ILE A 477 36.68 31.82 31.69
CA ILE A 477 37.55 30.65 31.50
C ILE A 477 38.25 30.23 32.81
N ASP A 478 38.40 31.16 33.75
CA ASP A 478 39.00 30.90 35.06
C ASP A 478 38.14 30.00 35.96
N THR A 479 36.81 29.92 35.78
CA THR A 479 35.95 29.04 36.58
C THR A 479 36.01 27.57 36.13
N LEU A 480 36.57 27.31 34.94
CA LEU A 480 36.72 25.96 34.37
C LEU A 480 38.08 25.31 34.68
N LYS A 481 39.06 26.07 35.20
CA LYS A 481 40.42 25.57 35.48
C LYS A 481 40.47 24.47 36.55
N ASP A 482 39.49 24.43 37.44
CA ASP A 482 39.42 23.42 38.52
C ASP A 482 38.48 22.24 38.18
N GLN A 483 37.93 22.19 36.96
CA GLN A 483 36.96 21.18 36.52
C GLN A 483 37.37 20.37 35.28
N LEU A 484 38.51 20.71 34.66
CA LEU A 484 39.14 19.96 33.57
C LEU A 484 40.34 19.18 34.11
#